data_AF-A0A915B6H7-F1
#
_entry.id   AF-A0A915B6H7-F1
#
_cell.length_a   1.000
_cell.length_b   1.000
_cell.length_c   1.000
_cell.angle_alpha   90.00
_cell.angle_beta   90.00
_cell.angle_gamma   90.00
#
_symmetry.space_group_name_H-M   'P 1'
#
loop_
_entity.id
_entity.type
_entity.pdbx_description
1 polymer ?
#
loop_
_entity_poly.entity_id
_entity_poly.type
_entity_poly.pdbx_seq_one_letter_code
_entity_poly.pdbx_strand_id
1 'polypeptide(L)'
;MRSGGKQLAHAKGRQTKKAIQKLKNLRKKGKLKRHVINAYREINSRKYAESRQKATNIEKDWEHERQMQLANEEDDEILPVDMLDADIDWERSAFANKIARLQHEEDTDAEADDDLELTKRHFDGEPADDVHELLPIKVDGKLLKRSRKISERSSNQKEDDKIEDRTEENYKEEDYSNLSALQLLKKRGELIEAAKLEISGCAYALLAQPQQETHKLRTLLKMCKGEEVHSLVRESVQKLATASVVEIFVDIIPGYAIRSLSEDERSQKMKKETKKLQEFESTLLRYYSRFLQFLEKNVTK
;
A
#
# COMPACT_ATOMS: atom_id res chain seq x y z
N MET A 1 52.46 24.61 18.31
CA MET A 1 51.35 25.52 18.70
C MET A 1 50.00 25.18 18.04
N ARG A 2 49.61 23.90 17.87
CA ARG A 2 48.34 23.50 17.19
C ARG A 2 47.28 22.85 18.11
N SER A 3 47.57 22.66 19.41
CA SER A 3 46.65 21.99 20.36
C SER A 3 45.56 22.91 20.93
N GLY A 4 45.87 24.20 21.15
CA GLY A 4 44.92 25.16 21.74
C GLY A 4 43.69 25.45 20.87
N GLY A 5 43.81 25.36 19.53
CA GLY A 5 42.71 25.65 18.60
C GLY A 5 41.56 24.62 18.67
N LYS A 6 41.86 23.34 18.90
CA LYS A 6 40.83 22.28 18.97
C LYS A 6 39.98 22.35 20.24
N GLN A 7 40.59 22.64 21.39
CA GLN A 7 39.84 22.77 22.65
C GLN A 7 38.92 24.01 22.66
N LEU A 8 39.40 25.14 22.11
CA LEU A 8 38.59 26.35 21.93
C LEU A 8 37.38 26.12 20.99
N ALA A 9 37.55 25.33 19.91
CA ALA A 9 36.46 25.00 19.00
C ALA A 9 35.39 24.11 19.66
N HIS A 10 35.79 23.09 20.43
CA HIS A 10 34.86 22.21 21.16
C HIS A 10 34.10 22.97 22.27
N ALA A 11 34.75 23.89 22.98
CA ALA A 11 34.10 24.73 23.99
C ALA A 11 33.03 25.66 23.36
N LYS A 12 33.36 26.30 22.22
CA LYS A 12 32.42 27.14 21.46
C LYS A 12 31.21 26.32 20.95
N GLY A 13 31.43 25.09 20.48
CA GLY A 13 30.36 24.19 20.04
C GLY A 13 29.40 23.75 21.16
N ARG A 14 29.90 23.60 22.39
CA ARG A 14 29.04 23.29 23.56
C ARG A 14 28.19 24.48 23.99
N GLN A 15 28.74 25.69 23.96
CA GLN A 15 28.02 26.92 24.30
C GLN A 15 26.90 27.24 23.30
N THR A 16 27.14 27.05 22.00
CA THR A 16 26.12 27.27 20.96
C THR A 16 24.97 26.25 21.05
N LYS A 17 25.26 24.97 21.31
CA LYS A 17 24.23 23.95 21.53
C LYS A 17 23.31 24.28 22.71
N LYS A 18 23.88 24.72 23.85
CA LYS A 18 23.12 25.16 25.04
C LYS A 18 22.23 26.37 24.73
N ALA A 19 22.74 27.34 23.96
CA ALA A 19 21.96 28.51 23.55
C ALA A 19 20.77 28.12 22.63
N ILE A 20 20.98 27.22 21.68
CA ILE A 20 19.92 26.70 20.80
C ILE A 20 18.84 25.96 21.60
N GLN A 21 19.24 25.13 22.56
CA GLN A 21 18.31 24.39 23.42
C GLN A 21 17.48 25.34 24.29
N LYS A 22 18.08 26.42 24.82
CA LYS A 22 17.38 27.47 25.57
C LYS A 22 16.34 28.19 24.70
N LEU A 23 16.68 28.53 23.45
CA LEU A 23 15.74 29.13 22.50
C LEU A 23 14.59 28.19 22.13
N LYS A 24 14.85 26.90 21.93
CA LYS A 24 13.80 25.88 21.71
C LYS A 24 12.85 25.78 22.89
N ASN A 25 13.37 25.79 24.12
CA ASN A 25 12.56 25.73 25.34
C ASN A 25 11.71 26.99 25.53
N LEU A 26 12.23 28.18 25.22
CA LEU A 26 11.47 29.43 25.26
C LEU A 26 10.36 29.48 24.20
N ARG A 27 10.63 28.94 23.00
CA ARG A 27 9.61 28.78 21.94
C ARG A 27 8.49 27.83 22.35
N LYS A 28 8.83 26.65 22.91
CA LYS A 28 7.83 25.68 23.43
C LYS A 28 6.93 26.30 24.51
N LYS A 29 7.50 27.18 25.34
CA LYS A 29 6.79 27.91 26.40
C LYS A 29 6.06 29.17 25.93
N GLY A 30 6.11 29.52 24.63
CA GLY A 30 5.49 30.73 24.08
C GLY A 30 6.13 32.06 24.52
N LYS A 31 7.27 32.03 25.20
CA LYS A 31 7.94 33.23 25.78
C LYS A 31 8.95 33.88 24.84
N LEU A 32 9.05 33.41 23.60
CA LEU A 32 10.02 33.91 22.64
C LEU A 32 9.46 35.12 21.89
N LYS A 33 10.18 36.25 21.91
CA LYS A 33 9.76 37.49 21.25
C LYS A 33 9.66 37.28 19.72
N ARG A 34 8.64 37.88 19.10
CA ARG A 34 8.32 37.73 17.65
C ARG A 34 9.49 38.08 16.72
N HIS A 35 10.26 39.13 17.03
CA HIS A 35 11.42 39.50 16.21
C HIS A 35 12.53 38.43 16.23
N VAL A 36 12.72 37.72 17.34
CA VAL A 36 13.68 36.62 17.44
C VAL A 36 13.23 35.41 16.61
N ILE A 37 11.91 35.15 16.58
CA ILE A 37 11.31 34.11 15.73
C ILE A 37 11.54 34.44 14.24
N ASN A 38 11.31 35.69 13.84
CA ASN A 38 11.51 36.14 12.47
C ASN A 38 12.98 36.04 12.04
N ALA A 39 13.91 36.53 12.88
CA ALA A 39 15.35 36.41 12.62
C ALA A 39 15.81 34.95 12.50
N TYR A 40 15.28 34.05 13.35
CA TYR A 40 15.59 32.62 13.26
C TYR A 40 15.04 31.98 11.97
N ARG A 41 13.85 32.39 11.53
CA ARG A 41 13.27 31.95 10.25
C ARG A 41 14.11 32.41 9.07
N GLU A 42 14.60 33.65 9.09
CA GLU A 42 15.43 34.24 8.03
C GLU A 42 16.82 33.56 7.93
N ILE A 43 17.45 33.30 9.08
CA ILE A 43 18.72 32.56 9.12
C ILE A 43 18.52 31.13 8.58
N ASN A 44 17.43 30.47 8.96
CA ASN A 44 17.13 29.14 8.44
C ASN A 44 16.79 29.17 6.94
N SER A 45 16.01 30.14 6.46
CA SER A 45 15.73 30.24 5.03
C SER A 45 17.00 30.47 4.22
N ARG A 46 17.97 31.25 4.73
CA ARG A 46 19.27 31.45 4.09
C ARG A 46 20.14 30.20 4.15
N LYS A 47 20.20 29.54 5.30
CA LYS A 47 21.01 28.33 5.50
C LYS A 47 20.55 27.14 4.65
N TYR A 48 19.25 27.04 4.41
CA TYR A 48 18.64 25.95 3.64
C TYR A 48 18.14 26.40 2.25
N ALA A 49 18.58 27.56 1.75
CA ALA A 49 18.17 28.11 0.46
C ALA A 49 18.53 27.16 -0.70
N GLU A 50 19.76 26.68 -0.73
CA GLU A 50 20.26 25.74 -1.75
C GLU A 50 19.54 24.40 -1.70
N SER A 51 19.23 23.88 -0.50
CA SER A 51 18.45 22.65 -0.34
C SER A 51 17.01 22.80 -0.84
N ARG A 52 16.42 24.00 -0.73
CA ARG A 52 15.09 24.29 -1.28
C ARG A 52 15.11 24.41 -2.80
N GLN A 53 16.18 24.97 -3.37
CA GLN A 53 16.37 25.01 -4.83
C GLN A 53 16.50 23.60 -5.43
N LYS A 54 17.16 22.68 -4.72
CA LYS A 54 17.16 21.25 -5.09
C LYS A 54 15.76 20.65 -5.03
N ALA A 55 14.97 20.98 -4.01
CA ALA A 55 13.59 20.52 -3.89
C ALA A 55 12.64 21.10 -4.97
N THR A 56 12.92 22.28 -5.53
CA THR A 56 12.14 22.82 -6.65
C THR A 56 12.55 22.22 -7.99
N ASN A 57 13.77 21.73 -8.10
CA ASN A 57 14.32 21.17 -9.33
C ASN A 57 14.24 19.65 -9.40
N ILE A 58 13.48 19.00 -8.50
CA ILE A 58 13.38 17.53 -8.41
C ILE A 58 13.06 16.91 -9.77
N GLU A 59 12.10 17.47 -10.52
CA GLU A 59 11.72 16.93 -11.83
C GLU A 59 12.86 17.01 -12.85
N LYS A 60 13.61 18.12 -12.88
CA LYS A 60 14.78 18.29 -13.77
C LYS A 60 15.95 17.43 -13.34
N ASP A 61 16.16 17.26 -12.04
CA ASP A 61 17.18 16.37 -11.48
C ASP A 61 16.86 14.90 -11.84
N TRP A 62 15.57 14.51 -11.80
CA TRP A 62 15.09 13.18 -12.21
C TRP A 62 15.23 12.94 -13.72
N GLU A 63 14.87 13.93 -14.54
CA GLU A 63 15.07 13.85 -15.99
C GLU A 63 16.56 13.72 -16.35
N HIS A 64 17.42 14.48 -15.66
CA HIS A 64 18.86 14.40 -15.84
C HIS A 64 19.42 13.04 -15.41
N GLU A 65 19.02 12.51 -14.27
CA GLU A 65 19.45 11.19 -13.78
C GLU A 65 19.02 10.06 -14.73
N ARG A 66 17.79 10.13 -15.27
CA ARG A 66 17.29 9.18 -16.27
C ARG A 66 18.04 9.28 -17.60
N GLN A 67 18.37 10.50 -18.06
CA GLN A 67 19.19 10.71 -19.25
C GLN A 67 20.61 10.18 -19.07
N MET A 68 21.20 10.36 -17.89
CA MET A 68 22.52 9.80 -17.57
C MET A 68 22.49 8.27 -17.51
N GLN A 69 21.42 7.67 -16.97
CA GLN A 69 21.25 6.21 -16.98
C GLN A 69 21.14 5.67 -18.40
N LEU A 70 20.32 6.29 -19.26
CA LEU A 70 20.19 5.90 -20.67
C LEU A 70 21.49 6.08 -21.46
N ALA A 71 22.22 7.16 -21.21
CA ALA A 71 23.53 7.39 -21.84
C ALA A 71 24.59 6.40 -21.37
N ASN A 72 24.56 5.97 -20.11
CA ASN A 72 25.44 4.92 -19.60
C ASN A 72 25.05 3.54 -20.13
N GLU A 73 23.75 3.26 -20.30
CA GLU A 73 23.26 2.01 -20.92
C GLU A 73 23.68 1.86 -22.39
N GLU A 74 23.87 2.96 -23.12
CA GLU A 74 24.44 2.95 -24.48
C GLU A 74 25.97 2.64 -24.49
N ASP A 75 26.67 2.86 -23.37
CA ASP A 75 28.10 2.58 -23.20
C ASP A 75 28.38 1.24 -22.47
N ASP A 76 27.35 0.52 -22.00
CA ASP A 76 27.45 -0.74 -21.26
C ASP A 76 28.01 -1.92 -22.07
N GLU A 77 28.23 -1.76 -23.38
CA GLU A 77 28.96 -2.76 -24.18
C GLU A 77 30.49 -2.71 -24.00
N ILE A 78 31.07 -1.72 -23.29
CA ILE A 78 32.51 -1.66 -23.03
C ILE A 78 32.80 -1.17 -21.59
N LEU A 79 32.45 -1.98 -20.59
CA LEU A 79 33.11 -1.90 -19.29
C LEU A 79 34.42 -2.72 -19.35
N PRO A 80 35.61 -2.11 -19.15
CA PRO A 80 36.87 -2.84 -19.09
C PRO A 80 36.80 -3.90 -17.98
N VAL A 81 37.05 -5.15 -18.35
CA VAL A 81 36.98 -6.33 -17.47
C VAL A 81 37.79 -6.16 -16.17
N ASP A 82 38.81 -5.30 -16.17
CA ASP A 82 39.68 -5.01 -15.02
C ASP A 82 39.00 -4.25 -13.85
N MET A 83 37.75 -3.77 -14.01
CA MET A 83 37.00 -3.06 -12.94
C MET A 83 35.89 -3.88 -12.28
N LEU A 84 35.61 -5.10 -12.76
CA LEU A 84 34.57 -5.98 -12.20
C LEU A 84 35.02 -6.76 -10.96
N ASP A 85 36.34 -6.87 -10.74
CA ASP A 85 36.94 -7.66 -9.64
C ASP A 85 37.57 -6.79 -8.54
N ALA A 86 37.28 -5.48 -8.50
CA ALA A 86 37.72 -4.67 -7.37
C ALA A 86 36.82 -4.97 -6.16
N ASP A 87 37.26 -5.91 -5.31
CA ASP A 87 36.71 -6.14 -3.98
C ASP A 87 36.61 -4.80 -3.22
N ILE A 88 35.43 -4.20 -3.21
CA ILE A 88 35.16 -3.01 -2.41
C ILE A 88 35.14 -3.48 -0.96
N ASP A 89 36.26 -3.32 -0.26
CA ASP A 89 36.40 -3.56 1.18
C ASP A 89 35.47 -2.63 1.97
N TRP A 90 34.19 -3.01 2.10
CA TRP A 90 33.18 -2.25 2.85
C TRP A 90 33.59 -2.01 4.30
N GLU A 91 34.38 -2.92 4.88
CA GLU A 91 34.94 -2.84 6.23
C GLU A 91 36.00 -1.73 6.39
N ARG A 92 36.67 -1.31 5.32
CA ARG A 92 37.74 -0.29 5.35
C ARG A 92 37.40 1.01 4.61
N SER A 93 36.20 1.07 4.04
CA SER A 93 35.71 2.24 3.31
C SER A 93 35.46 3.45 4.21
N ALA A 94 35.38 4.65 3.62
CA ALA A 94 35.00 5.88 4.32
C ALA A 94 33.60 5.82 4.95
N PHE A 95 32.79 4.81 4.61
CA PHE A 95 31.44 4.59 5.10
C PHE A 95 31.34 3.54 6.21
N ALA A 96 32.43 2.83 6.55
CA ALA A 96 32.46 1.75 7.54
C ALA A 96 31.88 2.19 8.91
N ASN A 97 32.23 3.40 9.36
CA ASN A 97 31.72 3.97 10.62
C ASN A 97 30.21 4.27 10.61
N LYS A 98 29.61 4.46 9.42
CA LYS A 98 28.17 4.70 9.28
C LYS A 98 27.41 3.37 9.32
N ILE A 99 27.95 2.34 8.68
CA ILE A 99 27.37 0.99 8.65
C ILE A 99 27.40 0.36 10.05
N ALA A 100 28.54 0.43 10.74
CA ALA A 100 28.67 -0.09 12.11
C ALA A 100 27.74 0.58 13.13
N ARG A 101 27.31 1.84 12.87
CA ARG A 101 26.32 2.51 13.73
C ARG A 101 24.90 2.02 13.50
N LEU A 102 24.54 1.77 12.24
CA LEU A 102 23.21 1.29 11.88
C LEU A 102 22.98 -0.12 12.41
N GLN A 103 23.98 -1.00 12.27
CA GLN A 103 23.92 -2.35 12.84
C GLN A 103 23.78 -2.33 14.37
N HIS A 104 24.52 -1.45 15.05
CA HIS A 104 24.40 -1.33 16.50
C HIS A 104 23.03 -0.74 16.94
N GLU A 105 22.40 0.13 16.15
CA GLU A 105 21.05 0.63 16.45
C GLU A 105 19.99 -0.48 16.28
N GLU A 106 20.10 -1.31 15.23
CA GLU A 106 19.24 -2.47 15.01
C GLU A 106 19.38 -3.53 16.10
N ASP A 107 20.60 -3.84 16.54
CA ASP A 107 20.86 -4.80 17.62
C ASP A 107 20.34 -4.31 18.99
N THR A 108 20.33 -2.99 19.23
CA THR A 108 19.80 -2.42 20.48
C THR A 108 18.29 -2.35 20.55
N ASP A 109 17.61 -2.26 19.40
CA ASP A 109 16.14 -2.23 19.33
C ASP A 109 15.55 -3.65 19.37
N ALA A 110 16.32 -4.69 19.03
CA ALA A 110 15.88 -6.09 19.08
C ALA A 110 15.91 -6.71 20.49
N GLU A 111 16.70 -6.15 21.41
CA GLU A 111 16.91 -6.68 22.77
C GLU A 111 16.02 -5.98 23.84
N ALA A 112 15.11 -5.09 23.44
CA ALA A 112 14.19 -4.42 24.34
C ALA A 112 12.88 -5.22 24.48
N ASP A 113 12.81 -6.00 25.58
CA ASP A 113 11.63 -6.49 26.32
C ASP A 113 10.25 -6.34 25.65
N ASP A 114 9.58 -7.48 25.46
CA ASP A 114 8.14 -7.65 25.29
C ASP A 114 7.30 -6.37 25.46
N ASP A 115 6.98 -5.73 24.33
CA ASP A 115 6.21 -4.49 24.25
C ASP A 115 4.82 -4.65 24.90
N LEU A 116 4.74 -4.33 26.19
CA LEU A 116 3.50 -4.23 26.97
C LEU A 116 2.51 -3.19 26.40
N GLU A 117 2.95 -2.35 25.45
CA GLU A 117 2.11 -1.39 24.74
C GLU A 117 1.40 -1.95 23.49
N LEU A 118 1.81 -3.13 22.99
CA LEU A 118 1.16 -3.79 21.84
C LEU A 118 -0.07 -4.61 22.23
N THR A 119 -0.12 -5.11 23.47
CA THR A 119 -1.26 -5.88 23.99
C THR A 119 -2.28 -5.00 24.71
N LYS A 120 -3.58 -5.16 24.40
CA LYS A 120 -4.65 -4.47 25.13
C LYS A 120 -4.74 -5.01 26.57
N ARG A 121 -4.98 -4.11 27.53
CA ARG A 121 -5.24 -4.51 28.93
C ARG A 121 -6.66 -5.05 29.05
N HIS A 122 -6.83 -6.21 29.70
CA HIS A 122 -8.15 -6.78 30.02
C HIS A 122 -8.49 -6.55 31.49
N PHE A 123 -9.74 -6.21 31.78
CA PHE A 123 -10.29 -6.18 33.14
C PHE A 123 -11.05 -7.47 33.47
N ASP A 124 -11.06 -7.87 34.74
CA ASP A 124 -11.83 -9.04 35.20
C ASP A 124 -13.33 -8.83 34.91
N GLY A 125 -13.87 -9.68 34.01
CA GLY A 125 -15.27 -9.64 33.57
C GLY A 125 -15.49 -9.19 32.13
N GLU A 126 -14.45 -8.75 31.42
CA GLU A 126 -14.53 -8.48 29.98
C GLU A 126 -14.45 -9.78 29.16
N PRO A 127 -15.21 -9.89 28.05
CA PRO A 127 -15.09 -11.02 27.15
C PRO A 127 -13.73 -11.00 26.44
N ALA A 128 -13.22 -12.19 26.10
CA ALA A 128 -12.03 -12.31 25.27
C ALA A 128 -12.23 -11.64 23.90
N ASP A 129 -11.14 -11.16 23.28
CA ASP A 129 -11.18 -10.42 21.99
C ASP A 129 -11.93 -11.17 20.87
N ASP A 130 -11.97 -12.50 20.91
CA ASP A 130 -12.65 -13.36 19.93
C ASP A 130 -14.16 -13.54 20.18
N VAL A 131 -14.70 -12.97 21.26
CA VAL A 131 -16.07 -13.20 21.73
C VAL A 131 -16.84 -11.89 21.81
N HIS A 132 -17.90 -11.78 21.00
CA HIS A 132 -18.80 -10.63 21.04
C HIS A 132 -20.03 -10.94 21.92
N GLU A 133 -20.27 -10.13 22.94
CA GLU A 133 -21.48 -10.23 23.75
C GLU A 133 -22.71 -9.79 22.95
N LEU A 134 -23.80 -10.56 23.04
CA LEU A 134 -25.09 -10.25 22.44
C LEU A 134 -26.01 -9.63 23.49
N LEU A 135 -27.07 -8.97 23.03
CA LEU A 135 -28.08 -8.41 23.91
C LEU A 135 -28.68 -9.51 24.82
N PRO A 136 -28.76 -9.29 26.14
CA PRO A 136 -29.37 -10.26 27.05
C PRO A 136 -30.85 -10.49 26.72
N ILE A 137 -31.29 -11.74 26.83
CA ILE A 137 -32.67 -12.14 26.57
C ILE A 137 -33.33 -12.53 27.88
N LYS A 138 -34.59 -12.12 28.07
CA LYS A 138 -35.39 -12.52 29.22
C LYS A 138 -36.10 -13.84 28.90
N VAL A 139 -35.73 -14.92 29.59
CA VAL A 139 -36.41 -16.23 29.52
C VAL A 139 -36.92 -16.56 30.91
N ASP A 140 -38.21 -16.86 31.04
CA ASP A 140 -38.87 -17.23 32.30
C ASP A 140 -38.57 -16.29 33.47
N GLY A 141 -38.58 -14.98 33.20
CA GLY A 141 -38.35 -13.94 34.21
C GLY A 141 -36.89 -13.70 34.58
N LYS A 142 -35.94 -14.55 34.13
CA LYS A 142 -34.50 -14.40 34.35
C LYS A 142 -33.81 -13.83 33.12
N LEU A 143 -32.82 -12.96 33.34
CA LEU A 143 -32.07 -12.31 32.27
C LEU A 143 -30.85 -13.16 31.92
N LEU A 144 -30.83 -13.73 30.71
CA LEU A 144 -29.76 -14.58 30.22
C LEU A 144 -28.82 -13.77 29.30
N LYS A 145 -27.56 -13.59 29.70
CA LYS A 145 -26.52 -13.01 28.84
C LYS A 145 -26.11 -14.03 27.78
N ARG A 146 -25.99 -13.61 26.52
CA ARG A 146 -25.54 -14.45 25.41
C ARG A 146 -24.24 -13.90 24.86
N SER A 147 -23.34 -14.75 24.38
CA SER A 147 -22.14 -14.35 23.67
C SER A 147 -21.95 -15.22 22.42
N ARG A 148 -21.24 -14.72 21.41
CA ARG A 148 -20.97 -15.40 20.14
C ARG A 148 -19.51 -15.22 19.74
N LYS A 149 -18.86 -16.28 19.25
CA LYS A 149 -17.50 -16.18 18.69
C LYS A 149 -17.53 -15.43 17.35
N ILE A 150 -16.60 -14.50 17.15
CA ILE A 150 -16.52 -13.64 15.94
C ILE A 150 -16.30 -14.48 14.67
N SER A 151 -15.68 -15.66 14.78
CA SER A 151 -15.51 -16.63 13.70
C SER A 151 -16.82 -17.13 13.06
N GLU A 152 -17.96 -17.01 13.74
CA GLU A 152 -19.28 -17.39 13.21
C GLU A 152 -20.01 -16.22 12.54
N ARG A 153 -19.56 -14.97 12.74
CA ARG A 153 -20.18 -13.81 12.08
C ARG A 153 -19.84 -13.76 10.60
N SER A 154 -18.67 -14.29 10.22
CA SER A 154 -18.23 -14.42 8.84
C SER A 154 -18.95 -15.54 8.06
N SER A 155 -19.68 -16.45 8.73
CA SER A 155 -20.44 -17.51 8.05
C SER A 155 -21.87 -17.11 7.69
N ASN A 156 -22.56 -16.30 8.50
CA ASN A 156 -23.98 -15.98 8.28
C ASN A 156 -24.23 -14.80 7.33
N GLN A 157 -23.28 -13.89 7.11
CA GLN A 157 -23.42 -12.86 6.06
C GLN A 157 -23.15 -13.39 4.64
N LYS A 158 -22.70 -14.65 4.52
CA LYS A 158 -22.37 -15.31 3.24
C LYS A 158 -23.53 -16.12 2.66
N GLU A 159 -24.70 -16.15 3.29
CA GLU A 159 -25.78 -17.06 2.86
C GLU A 159 -26.56 -16.57 1.63
N ASP A 160 -26.61 -15.27 1.34
CA ASP A 160 -27.29 -14.74 0.15
C ASP A 160 -26.44 -14.75 -1.14
N ASP A 161 -25.13 -15.03 -1.06
CA ASP A 161 -24.22 -15.08 -2.23
C ASP A 161 -23.86 -16.54 -2.64
N LYS A 162 -24.44 -17.56 -2.00
CA LYS A 162 -23.98 -18.97 -2.06
C LYS A 162 -24.51 -19.85 -3.20
N ILE A 163 -25.34 -19.33 -4.11
CA ILE A 163 -26.01 -20.18 -5.11
C ILE A 163 -25.16 -20.43 -6.38
N GLU A 164 -24.05 -19.72 -6.60
CA GLU A 164 -23.23 -19.90 -7.84
C GLU A 164 -21.70 -20.11 -7.64
N ASP A 165 -21.21 -20.38 -6.42
CA ASP A 165 -19.79 -20.72 -6.20
C ASP A 165 -19.58 -22.24 -6.09
N ARG A 166 -19.17 -22.87 -7.19
CA ARG A 166 -18.76 -24.28 -7.22
C ARG A 166 -17.36 -24.53 -7.81
N THR A 167 -16.53 -23.51 -7.91
CA THR A 167 -15.13 -23.66 -8.32
C THR A 167 -14.24 -22.74 -7.48
N GLU A 168 -14.05 -23.09 -6.21
CA GLU A 168 -12.92 -22.59 -5.43
C GLU A 168 -11.69 -23.41 -5.84
N GLU A 169 -10.95 -22.92 -6.84
CA GLU A 169 -9.62 -23.42 -7.13
C GLU A 169 -8.71 -23.02 -5.96
N ASN A 170 -8.16 -24.02 -5.29
CA ASN A 170 -7.32 -23.84 -4.11
C ASN A 170 -5.94 -23.33 -4.55
N TYR A 171 -5.76 -22.01 -4.62
CA TYR A 171 -4.48 -21.38 -4.92
C TYR A 171 -3.49 -21.70 -3.80
N LYS A 172 -2.57 -22.64 -4.06
CA LYS A 172 -1.42 -22.89 -3.18
C LYS A 172 -0.44 -21.75 -3.39
N GLU A 173 -0.24 -20.90 -2.39
CA GLU A 173 0.86 -19.95 -2.41
C GLU A 173 2.17 -20.74 -2.50
N GLU A 174 2.96 -20.49 -3.55
CA GLU A 174 4.27 -21.11 -3.72
C GLU A 174 5.27 -20.41 -2.78
N ASP A 175 5.85 -21.16 -1.83
CA ASP A 175 6.85 -20.62 -0.92
C ASP A 175 8.18 -20.33 -1.65
N TYR A 176 8.47 -19.04 -1.87
CA TYR A 176 9.71 -18.59 -2.53
C TYR A 176 10.88 -18.31 -1.55
N SER A 177 10.79 -18.73 -0.29
CA SER A 177 11.80 -18.44 0.75
C SER A 177 13.20 -18.98 0.44
N ASN A 178 13.30 -20.01 -0.40
CA ASN A 178 14.55 -20.70 -0.70
C ASN A 178 15.31 -20.09 -1.91
N LEU A 179 14.78 -19.04 -2.54
CA LEU A 179 15.36 -18.42 -3.72
C LEU A 179 16.37 -17.32 -3.37
N SER A 180 17.43 -17.22 -4.18
CA SER A 180 18.37 -16.10 -4.10
C SER A 180 17.70 -14.78 -4.54
N ALA A 181 18.20 -13.63 -4.07
CA ALA A 181 17.64 -12.31 -4.37
C ALA A 181 17.48 -12.04 -5.89
N LEU A 182 18.46 -12.46 -6.69
CA LEU A 182 18.41 -12.34 -8.16
C LEU A 182 17.28 -13.20 -8.76
N GLN A 183 17.12 -14.43 -8.27
CA GLN A 183 16.07 -15.34 -8.73
C GLN A 183 14.68 -14.83 -8.34
N LEU A 184 14.54 -14.23 -7.15
CA LEU A 184 13.30 -13.62 -6.68
C LEU A 184 12.89 -12.44 -7.55
N LEU A 185 13.82 -11.57 -7.94
CA LEU A 185 13.53 -10.46 -8.87
C LEU A 185 13.07 -10.96 -10.24
N LYS A 186 13.73 -12.00 -10.78
CA LYS A 186 13.31 -12.62 -12.04
C LYS A 186 11.90 -13.21 -11.93
N LYS A 187 11.63 -13.95 -10.86
CA LYS A 187 10.30 -14.53 -10.58
C LYS A 187 9.21 -13.47 -10.43
N ARG A 188 9.53 -12.36 -9.76
CA ARG A 188 8.63 -11.20 -9.68
C ARG A 188 8.28 -10.68 -11.08
N GLY A 189 9.26 -10.55 -11.97
CA GLY A 189 9.04 -10.15 -13.36
C GLY A 189 8.09 -11.11 -14.10
N GLU A 190 8.39 -12.40 -14.05
CA GLU A 190 7.57 -13.45 -14.68
C GLU A 190 6.11 -13.41 -14.21
N LEU A 191 5.89 -13.24 -12.89
CA LEU A 191 4.54 -13.14 -12.31
C LEU A 191 3.80 -11.86 -12.74
N ILE A 192 4.50 -10.72 -12.85
CA ILE A 192 3.90 -9.48 -13.37
C ILE A 192 3.47 -9.67 -14.83
N GLU A 193 4.32 -10.29 -15.64
CA GLU A 193 4.03 -10.55 -17.05
C GLU A 193 2.84 -11.49 -17.23
N ALA A 194 2.78 -12.58 -16.44
CA ALA A 194 1.64 -13.48 -16.43
C ALA A 194 0.34 -12.75 -16.07
N ALA A 195 0.35 -11.93 -15.01
CA ALA A 195 -0.81 -11.15 -14.62
C ALA A 195 -1.23 -10.13 -15.69
N LYS A 196 -0.27 -9.50 -16.39
CA LYS A 196 -0.57 -8.59 -17.52
C LYS A 196 -1.26 -9.33 -18.68
N LEU A 197 -0.82 -10.54 -19.00
CA LEU A 197 -1.45 -11.37 -20.04
C LEU A 197 -2.87 -11.80 -19.65
N GLU A 198 -3.08 -12.14 -18.38
CA GLU A 198 -4.42 -12.49 -17.87
C GLU A 198 -5.38 -11.29 -17.90
N ILE A 199 -4.92 -10.12 -17.42
CA ILE A 199 -5.69 -8.87 -17.46
C ILE A 199 -6.01 -8.50 -18.90
N SER A 200 -5.05 -8.56 -19.82
CA SER A 200 -5.26 -8.20 -21.22
C SER A 200 -6.20 -9.18 -21.93
N GLY A 201 -6.08 -10.49 -21.67
CA GLY A 201 -7.00 -11.50 -22.18
C GLY A 201 -8.44 -11.29 -21.70
N CYS A 202 -8.60 -10.95 -20.42
CA CYS A 202 -9.90 -10.61 -19.85
C CYS A 202 -10.49 -9.33 -20.49
N ALA A 203 -9.68 -8.27 -20.59
CA ALA A 203 -10.06 -7.00 -21.18
C ALA A 203 -10.48 -7.16 -22.64
N TYR A 204 -9.68 -7.86 -23.44
CA TYR A 204 -9.96 -8.10 -24.85
C TYR A 204 -11.29 -8.82 -25.06
N ALA A 205 -11.55 -9.88 -24.28
CA ALA A 205 -12.80 -10.61 -24.39
C ALA A 205 -14.03 -9.79 -23.98
N LEU A 206 -13.88 -8.96 -22.95
CA LEU A 206 -14.94 -8.04 -22.50
C LEU A 206 -15.26 -6.98 -23.56
N LEU A 207 -14.23 -6.39 -24.18
CA LEU A 207 -14.40 -5.40 -25.24
C LEU A 207 -15.00 -6.01 -26.50
N ALA A 208 -14.63 -7.25 -26.84
CA ALA A 208 -15.17 -7.94 -28.00
C ALA A 208 -16.65 -8.29 -27.84
N GLN A 209 -17.06 -8.81 -26.67
CA GLN A 209 -18.43 -9.26 -26.41
C GLN A 209 -18.89 -8.97 -24.97
N PRO A 210 -19.26 -7.71 -24.67
CA PRO A 210 -19.57 -7.30 -23.30
C PRO A 210 -20.78 -8.02 -22.71
N GLN A 211 -21.76 -8.40 -23.53
CA GLN A 211 -22.99 -9.06 -23.07
C GLN A 211 -22.79 -10.53 -22.66
N GLN A 212 -21.81 -11.22 -23.22
CA GLN A 212 -21.58 -12.66 -22.98
C GLN A 212 -20.53 -12.87 -21.87
N GLU A 213 -19.52 -12.02 -21.83
CA GLU A 213 -18.31 -12.23 -21.04
C GLU A 213 -18.30 -11.45 -19.72
N THR A 214 -19.46 -11.04 -19.21
CA THR A 214 -19.60 -10.23 -17.99
C THR A 214 -18.94 -10.85 -16.74
N HIS A 215 -18.79 -12.17 -16.70
CA HIS A 215 -18.13 -12.88 -15.60
C HIS A 215 -16.64 -12.50 -15.48
N LYS A 216 -15.97 -12.08 -16.56
CA LYS A 216 -14.56 -11.64 -16.52
C LYS A 216 -14.36 -10.37 -15.70
N LEU A 217 -15.38 -9.51 -15.58
CA LEU A 217 -15.34 -8.38 -14.65
C LEU A 217 -15.19 -8.85 -13.20
N ARG A 218 -15.75 -10.01 -12.85
CA ARG A 218 -15.56 -10.62 -11.52
C ARG A 218 -14.10 -10.98 -11.30
N THR A 219 -13.46 -11.64 -12.26
CA THR A 219 -12.05 -12.03 -12.19
C THR A 219 -11.15 -10.80 -12.06
N LEU A 220 -11.35 -9.79 -12.90
CA LEU A 220 -10.61 -8.53 -12.80
C LEU A 220 -10.80 -7.82 -11.45
N LEU A 221 -12.01 -7.84 -10.90
CA LEU A 221 -12.30 -7.29 -9.57
C LEU A 221 -11.62 -8.06 -8.44
N LYS A 222 -11.48 -9.39 -8.55
CA LYS A 222 -10.68 -10.19 -7.60
C LYS A 222 -9.21 -9.80 -7.65
N MET A 223 -8.64 -9.67 -8.86
CA MET A 223 -7.27 -9.19 -9.05
C MET A 223 -7.06 -7.78 -8.47
N CYS A 224 -8.05 -6.89 -8.60
CA CYS A 224 -8.00 -5.56 -7.98
C CYS A 224 -7.94 -5.63 -6.44
N LYS A 225 -8.63 -6.59 -5.82
CA LYS A 225 -8.54 -6.82 -4.37
C LYS A 225 -7.25 -7.54 -3.96
N GLY A 226 -6.48 -8.05 -4.92
CA GLY A 226 -5.35 -8.93 -4.69
C GLY A 226 -5.78 -10.27 -4.10
N GLU A 227 -7.01 -10.70 -4.41
CA GLU A 227 -7.43 -12.09 -4.24
C GLU A 227 -6.79 -12.89 -5.40
N GLU A 228 -6.30 -14.10 -5.14
CA GLU A 228 -5.71 -14.99 -6.16
C GLU A 228 -4.39 -14.48 -6.77
N VAL A 229 -3.74 -13.50 -6.13
CA VAL A 229 -2.43 -12.96 -6.54
C VAL A 229 -1.39 -13.20 -5.47
N HIS A 230 -0.21 -13.68 -5.89
CA HIS A 230 0.90 -13.92 -4.98
C HIS A 230 1.37 -12.65 -4.25
N SER A 231 1.65 -12.77 -2.95
CA SER A 231 2.03 -11.66 -2.05
C SER A 231 3.15 -10.77 -2.62
N LEU A 232 4.16 -11.37 -3.25
CA LEU A 232 5.31 -10.68 -3.86
C LEU A 232 4.94 -9.58 -4.88
N VAL A 233 3.83 -9.74 -5.58
CA VAL A 233 3.45 -8.88 -6.72
C VAL A 233 2.12 -8.19 -6.52
N ARG A 234 1.45 -8.47 -5.40
CA ARG A 234 0.08 -8.05 -5.09
C ARG A 234 -0.15 -6.57 -5.41
N GLU A 235 0.65 -5.67 -4.86
CA GLU A 235 0.46 -4.23 -5.06
C GLU A 235 0.62 -3.79 -6.53
N SER A 236 1.58 -4.37 -7.25
CA SER A 236 1.83 -4.05 -8.65
C SER A 236 0.67 -4.50 -9.54
N VAL A 237 0.16 -5.72 -9.31
CA VAL A 237 -1.00 -6.25 -10.04
C VAL A 237 -2.27 -5.48 -9.69
N GLN A 238 -2.49 -5.16 -8.41
CA GLN A 238 -3.67 -4.37 -7.99
C GLN A 238 -3.72 -3.02 -8.70
N LYS A 239 -2.59 -2.30 -8.79
CA LYS A 239 -2.50 -1.02 -9.50
C LYS A 239 -2.80 -1.16 -10.99
N LEU A 240 -2.20 -2.15 -11.64
CA LEU A 240 -2.44 -2.44 -13.06
C LEU A 240 -3.90 -2.81 -13.33
N ALA A 241 -4.44 -3.76 -12.57
CA ALA A 241 -5.82 -4.21 -12.70
C ALA A 241 -6.82 -3.07 -12.47
N THR A 242 -6.60 -2.23 -11.44
CA THR A 242 -7.48 -1.10 -11.15
C THR A 242 -7.51 -0.12 -12.32
N ALA A 243 -6.34 0.23 -12.88
CA ALA A 243 -6.26 1.13 -14.03
C ALA A 243 -6.97 0.52 -15.26
N SER A 244 -6.74 -0.76 -15.56
CA SER A 244 -7.40 -1.44 -16.68
C SER A 244 -8.91 -1.53 -16.51
N VAL A 245 -9.41 -1.82 -15.30
CA VAL A 245 -10.84 -1.92 -15.03
C VAL A 245 -11.56 -0.58 -15.23
N VAL A 246 -10.93 0.55 -14.88
CA VAL A 246 -11.50 1.88 -15.14
C VAL A 246 -11.72 2.08 -16.64
N GLU A 247 -10.71 1.80 -17.47
CA GLU A 247 -10.80 1.97 -18.92
C GLU A 247 -11.88 1.07 -19.53
N ILE A 248 -11.91 -0.19 -19.12
CA ILE A 248 -12.92 -1.17 -19.57
C ILE A 248 -14.34 -0.68 -19.25
N PHE A 249 -14.56 -0.09 -18.07
CA PHE A 249 -15.86 0.46 -17.73
C PHE A 249 -16.23 1.64 -18.63
N VAL A 250 -15.29 2.53 -18.94
CA VAL A 250 -15.55 3.67 -19.85
C VAL A 250 -16.00 3.18 -21.23
N ASP A 251 -15.38 2.12 -21.75
CA ASP A 251 -15.70 1.58 -23.07
C ASP A 251 -17.02 0.79 -23.12
N ILE A 252 -17.37 0.08 -22.03
CA ILE A 252 -18.54 -0.80 -21.99
C ILE A 252 -19.82 -0.08 -21.53
N ILE A 253 -19.69 1.03 -20.80
CA ILE A 253 -20.85 1.75 -20.26
C ILE A 253 -21.76 2.26 -21.39
N PRO A 254 -23.06 1.94 -21.35
CA PRO A 254 -24.01 2.49 -22.30
C PRO A 254 -24.17 4.00 -22.10
N GLY A 255 -24.36 4.74 -23.19
CA GLY A 255 -24.60 6.20 -23.15
C GLY A 255 -25.97 6.62 -22.60
N TYR A 256 -26.78 5.70 -22.08
CA TYR A 256 -28.08 5.96 -21.48
C TYR A 256 -28.08 5.64 -19.98
N ALA A 257 -28.94 6.32 -19.22
CA ALA A 257 -29.10 6.05 -17.80
C ALA A 257 -29.83 4.70 -17.59
N ILE A 258 -29.16 3.77 -16.90
CA ILE A 258 -29.77 2.48 -16.53
C ILE A 258 -30.71 2.72 -15.34
N ARG A 259 -32.01 2.51 -15.55
CA ARG A 259 -33.04 2.65 -14.52
C ARG A 259 -33.10 1.40 -13.62
N SER A 260 -33.38 1.58 -12.33
CA SER A 260 -33.74 0.47 -11.44
C SER A 260 -35.13 -0.08 -11.80
N LEU A 261 -35.21 -1.39 -12.05
CA LEU A 261 -36.48 -2.05 -12.31
C LEU A 261 -37.30 -2.26 -11.04
N SER A 262 -38.62 -2.12 -11.17
CA SER A 262 -39.58 -2.49 -10.11
C SER A 262 -39.71 -4.01 -9.98
N GLU A 263 -40.15 -4.49 -8.81
CA GLU A 263 -40.36 -5.93 -8.54
C GLU A 263 -41.36 -6.56 -9.52
N ASP A 264 -42.41 -5.80 -9.88
CA ASP A 264 -43.42 -6.22 -10.86
C ASP A 264 -42.81 -6.45 -12.25
N GLU A 265 -41.90 -5.55 -12.68
CA GLU A 265 -41.25 -5.59 -13.99
C GLU A 265 -40.24 -6.74 -14.08
N ARG A 266 -39.59 -7.11 -12.96
CA ARG A 266 -38.70 -8.28 -12.90
C ARG A 266 -39.41 -9.61 -13.08
N SER A 267 -40.66 -9.71 -12.61
CA SER A 267 -41.46 -10.93 -12.72
C SER A 267 -42.06 -11.14 -14.12
N GLN A 268 -42.06 -10.10 -14.95
CA GLN A 268 -42.68 -10.11 -16.27
C GLN A 268 -41.90 -11.00 -17.25
N LYS A 269 -42.63 -11.81 -18.03
CA LYS A 269 -42.03 -12.63 -19.10
C LYS A 269 -41.60 -11.74 -20.26
N MET A 270 -40.29 -11.62 -20.45
CA MET A 270 -39.69 -10.89 -21.56
C MET A 270 -39.21 -11.82 -22.67
N LYS A 271 -38.97 -11.26 -23.86
CA LYS A 271 -38.33 -11.97 -24.97
C LYS A 271 -36.86 -12.26 -24.61
N LYS A 272 -36.28 -13.30 -25.21
CA LYS A 272 -34.90 -13.74 -24.93
C LYS A 272 -33.87 -12.62 -25.05
N GLU A 273 -33.94 -11.82 -26.12
CA GLU A 273 -32.99 -10.72 -26.36
C GLU A 273 -33.12 -9.61 -25.31
N THR A 274 -34.35 -9.21 -24.96
CA THR A 274 -34.60 -8.22 -23.91
C THR A 274 -34.11 -8.71 -22.55
N LYS A 275 -34.29 -10.00 -22.26
CA LYS A 275 -33.83 -10.61 -21.02
C LYS A 275 -32.30 -10.60 -20.91
N LYS A 276 -31.58 -10.93 -21.98
CA LYS A 276 -30.10 -10.86 -22.01
C LYS A 276 -29.59 -9.45 -21.73
N LEU A 277 -30.20 -8.43 -22.35
CA LEU A 277 -29.80 -7.03 -22.12
C LEU A 277 -30.03 -6.62 -20.67
N GLN A 278 -31.17 -7.01 -20.09
CA GLN A 278 -31.50 -6.76 -18.69
C GLN A 278 -30.53 -7.46 -17.73
N GLU A 279 -30.21 -8.72 -17.99
CA GLU A 279 -29.22 -9.49 -17.21
C GLU A 279 -27.84 -8.82 -17.29
N PHE A 280 -27.43 -8.36 -18.48
CA PHE A 280 -26.20 -7.60 -18.68
C PHE A 280 -26.18 -6.30 -17.86
N GLU A 281 -27.20 -5.45 -17.98
CA GLU A 281 -27.29 -4.16 -17.28
C GLU A 281 -27.26 -4.33 -15.76
N SER A 282 -28.04 -5.29 -15.24
CA SER A 282 -28.09 -5.58 -13.80
C SER A 282 -26.74 -6.08 -13.27
N THR A 283 -26.05 -6.91 -14.06
CA THR A 283 -24.73 -7.45 -13.72
C THR A 283 -23.66 -6.35 -13.76
N LEU A 284 -23.69 -5.49 -14.78
CA LEU A 284 -22.79 -4.35 -14.93
C LEU A 284 -22.91 -3.41 -13.72
N LEU A 285 -24.14 -3.04 -13.33
CA LEU A 285 -24.39 -2.20 -12.15
C LEU A 285 -23.89 -2.85 -10.85
N ARG A 286 -24.09 -4.16 -10.68
CA ARG A 286 -23.60 -4.90 -9.50
C ARG A 286 -22.08 -4.83 -9.40
N TYR A 287 -21.36 -5.07 -10.49
CA TYR A 287 -19.89 -5.02 -10.50
C TYR A 287 -19.35 -3.60 -10.39
N TYR A 288 -19.98 -2.63 -11.04
CA TYR A 288 -19.59 -1.22 -10.92
C TYR A 288 -19.77 -0.70 -9.48
N SER A 289 -20.89 -1.03 -8.82
CA SER A 289 -21.11 -0.70 -7.41
C SER A 289 -20.04 -1.30 -6.50
N ARG A 290 -19.68 -2.58 -6.71
CA ARG A 290 -18.59 -3.24 -5.98
C ARG A 290 -17.23 -2.60 -6.23
N PHE A 291 -16.97 -2.16 -7.46
CA PHE A 291 -15.75 -1.44 -7.82
C PHE A 291 -15.65 -0.10 -7.09
N LEU A 292 -16.73 0.68 -7.05
CA LEU A 292 -16.77 1.95 -6.33
C LEU A 292 -16.55 1.78 -4.82
N GLN A 293 -17.17 0.76 -4.21
CA GLN A 293 -16.93 0.42 -2.81
C GLN A 293 -15.48 0.02 -2.54
N PHE A 294 -14.82 -0.62 -3.51
CA PHE A 294 -13.40 -0.94 -3.42
C PHE A 294 -12.55 0.34 -3.49
N LEU A 295 -12.84 1.25 -4.42
CA LEU A 295 -12.13 2.53 -4.53
C LEU A 295 -12.28 3.38 -3.27
N GLU A 296 -13.49 3.50 -2.73
CA GLU A 296 -13.76 4.24 -1.50
C GLU A 296 -12.87 3.74 -0.35
N LYS A 297 -12.81 2.43 -0.14
CA LYS A 297 -11.99 1.80 0.91
C LYS A 297 -10.49 2.07 0.77
N ASN A 298 -9.99 2.22 -0.45
CA ASN A 298 -8.57 2.47 -0.70
C ASN A 298 -8.19 3.95 -0.65
N VAL A 299 -9.12 4.86 -0.95
CA VAL A 299 -8.88 6.31 -0.89
C VAL A 299 -8.96 6.84 0.54
N THR A 300 -9.80 6.24 1.40
CA THR A 300 -9.96 6.69 2.80
C THR A 300 -8.87 6.20 3.76
N LYS A 301 -7.96 5.33 3.29
CA LYS A 301 -6.83 4.83 4.06
C LYS A 301 -5.60 5.70 3.84
#